data_AF-A0A2V8T494-F1
#
_entry.id   AF-A0A2V8T494-F1
#
_cell.length_a   1.000
_cell.length_b   1.000
_cell.length_c   1.000
_cell.angle_alpha   90.00
_cell.angle_beta   90.00
_cell.angle_gamma   90.00
#
_symmetry.space_group_name_H-M   'P 1'
#
loop_
_entity.id
_entity.type
_entity.pdbx_description
1 polymer ?
#
loop_
_entity_poly.entity_id
_entity_poly.type
_entity_poly.pdbx_seq_one_letter_code
_entity_poly.pdbx_strand_id
1 'polypeptide(L)'
;VTPGKPGLKEKVVPLEAFFHKIVMIRDRLRALEQKINASASLSEAEKVEMQQYLTRVQGSLTTFNFLFRERRDWFTGQSSG
;
A
#
# COMPACT_ATOMS: atom_id res chain seq x y z
N VAL A 1 -6.25 5.54 -19.70
CA VAL A 1 -6.28 4.22 -20.36
C VAL A 1 -7.53 4.18 -21.20
N THR A 2 -7.41 4.20 -22.52
CA THR A 2 -8.56 4.19 -23.42
C THR A 2 -9.18 2.79 -23.41
N PRO A 3 -10.47 2.61 -23.06
CA PRO A 3 -11.06 1.28 -22.97
C PRO A 3 -11.08 0.59 -24.35
N GLY A 4 -10.63 -0.66 -24.42
CA GLY A 4 -10.68 -1.49 -25.64
C GLY A 4 -12.09 -1.93 -26.07
N LYS A 5 -13.16 -1.31 -25.56
CA LYS A 5 -14.56 -1.62 -25.87
C LYS A 5 -15.37 -0.33 -26.06
N PRO A 6 -16.01 -0.13 -27.23
CA PRO A 6 -16.89 1.02 -27.48
C PRO A 6 -18.07 1.03 -26.49
N GLY A 7 -18.34 2.18 -25.85
CA GLY A 7 -19.48 2.36 -24.95
C GLY A 7 -19.17 2.37 -23.45
N LEU A 8 -17.93 2.09 -23.04
CA LEU A 8 -17.50 2.34 -21.66
C LEU A 8 -17.24 3.83 -21.47
N LYS A 9 -18.00 4.47 -20.57
CA LYS A 9 -17.70 5.85 -20.13
C LYS A 9 -16.25 5.90 -19.67
N GLU A 10 -15.49 6.81 -20.27
CA GLU A 10 -14.12 7.08 -19.89
C GLU A 10 -14.10 7.45 -18.40
N LYS A 11 -13.56 6.56 -17.57
CA LYS A 11 -13.49 6.78 -16.13
C LYS A 11 -12.29 7.69 -15.88
N VAL A 12 -12.48 8.98 -16.10
CA VAL A 12 -11.49 10.01 -15.77
C VAL A 12 -11.42 10.07 -14.25
N VAL A 13 -10.33 9.56 -13.69
CA VAL A 13 -10.01 9.73 -12.27
C VAL A 13 -9.17 10.99 -12.15
N PRO A 14 -9.62 12.02 -11.40
CA PRO A 14 -8.79 13.19 -11.13
C PRO A 14 -7.46 12.76 -10.53
N LEU A 15 -6.37 13.40 -10.97
CA LEU A 15 -5.02 13.02 -10.56
C LEU A 15 -4.83 13.20 -9.04
N GLU A 16 -5.42 14.25 -8.46
CA GLU A 16 -5.42 14.49 -7.01
C GLU A 16 -6.14 13.36 -6.27
N ALA A 17 -7.29 12.90 -6.78
CA ALA A 17 -8.04 11.79 -6.19
C ALA A 17 -7.28 10.47 -6.28
N PHE A 18 -6.49 10.27 -7.35
CA PHE A 18 -5.59 9.12 -7.46
C PHE A 18 -4.49 9.17 -6.39
N PHE A 19 -3.78 10.29 -6.25
CA PHE A 19 -2.73 10.43 -5.23
C PHE A 19 -3.28 10.31 -3.82
N HIS A 20 -4.44 10.90 -3.54
CA HIS A 20 -5.09 10.77 -2.25
C HIS A 20 -5.40 9.31 -1.91
N LYS A 21 -5.78 8.49 -2.90
CA LYS A 21 -5.96 7.04 -2.69
C LYS A 21 -4.66 6.31 -2.37
N ILE A 22 -3.55 6.66 -3.01
CA ILE A 22 -2.23 6.09 -2.68
C ILE A 22 -1.83 6.42 -1.24
N VAL A 23 -2.01 7.67 -0.82
CA VAL A 23 -1.77 8.10 0.58
C VAL A 23 -2.68 7.34 1.55
N MET A 24 -3.97 7.21 1.25
CA MET A 24 -4.90 6.43 2.08
C MET A 24 -4.50 4.95 2.20
N ILE A 25 -3.98 4.33 1.14
CA ILE A 25 -3.50 2.94 1.21
C ILE A 25 -2.36 2.82 2.20
N ARG A 26 -1.37 3.73 2.14
CA ARG A 26 -0.26 3.76 3.08
C ARG A 26 -0.73 3.90 4.53
N ASP A 27 -1.64 4.84 4.78
CA ASP A 27 -2.12 5.11 6.14
C ASP A 27 -2.89 3.92 6.71
N ARG A 28 -3.68 3.22 5.86
CA ARG A 28 -4.37 1.98 6.24
C ARG A 28 -3.42 0.84 6.51
N LEU A 29 -2.36 0.68 5.72
CA LEU A 29 -1.34 -0.36 5.94
C LEU A 29 -0.60 -0.13 7.26
N ARG A 30 -0.23 1.12 7.57
CA ARG A 30 0.37 1.49 8.87
C ARG A 30 -0.56 1.20 10.04
N ALA A 31 -1.85 1.56 9.93
CA ALA A 31 -2.83 1.27 10.97
C ALA A 31 -3.05 -0.25 11.15
N LEU A 32 -3.01 -1.03 10.06
CA LEU A 32 -3.12 -2.49 10.11
C LEU A 32 -1.91 -3.12 10.82
N GLU A 33 -0.69 -2.66 10.50
CA GLU A 33 0.54 -3.08 11.17
C GLU A 33 0.47 -2.83 12.68
N GLN A 34 0.06 -1.62 13.08
CA GLN A 34 -0.13 -1.28 14.51
C GLN A 34 -1.13 -2.20 15.20
N LYS A 35 -2.25 -2.54 14.54
CA LYS A 35 -3.26 -3.46 15.09
C LYS A 35 -2.72 -4.88 15.25
N ILE A 36 -1.94 -5.38 14.29
CA ILE A 36 -1.30 -6.70 14.38
C ILE A 36 -0.32 -6.72 15.55
N ASN A 37 0.53 -5.70 15.66
CA ASN A 37 1.53 -5.60 16.73
C ASN A 37 0.89 -5.51 18.12
N ALA A 38 -0.24 -4.80 18.24
CA ALA A 38 -0.97 -4.63 19.50
C ALA A 38 -1.93 -5.79 19.82
N SER A 39 -2.10 -6.76 18.91
CA SER A 39 -3.07 -7.84 19.11
C SER A 39 -2.62 -8.80 20.21
N ALA A 40 -3.45 -8.94 21.24
CA ALA A 40 -3.25 -9.92 22.31
C ALA A 40 -3.77 -11.33 21.93
N SER A 41 -4.58 -11.44 20.88
CA SER A 41 -5.19 -12.71 20.46
C SER A 41 -4.38 -13.47 19.40
N LEU A 42 -3.39 -12.84 18.80
CA LEU A 42 -2.51 -13.47 17.81
C LEU A 42 -1.27 -14.03 18.51
N SER A 43 -0.90 -15.26 18.15
CA SER A 43 0.39 -15.82 18.52
C SER A 43 1.52 -15.06 17.82
N GLU A 44 2.73 -15.16 18.37
CA GLU A 44 3.92 -14.54 17.77
C GLU A 44 4.19 -15.06 16.35
N ALA A 45 3.93 -16.36 16.09
CA ALA A 45 4.08 -16.93 14.75
C ALA A 45 3.11 -16.32 13.73
N GLU A 46 1.84 -16.15 14.11
CA GLU A 46 0.83 -15.52 13.25
C GLU A 46 1.14 -14.04 13.01
N LYS A 47 1.62 -13.32 14.04
CA LYS A 47 2.07 -11.92 13.86
C LYS A 47 3.22 -11.83 12.86
N VAL A 48 4.21 -12.72 12.96
CA VAL A 48 5.34 -12.78 12.03
C VAL A 48 4.86 -13.06 10.60
N GLU A 49 3.97 -14.03 10.41
CA GLU A 49 3.39 -14.34 9.09
C GLU A 49 2.66 -13.12 8.51
N MET A 50 1.80 -12.45 9.29
CA MET A 50 1.09 -11.25 8.84
C MET A 50 2.05 -10.09 8.53
N GLN A 51 3.09 -9.89 9.33
CA GLN A 51 4.13 -8.89 9.08
C GLN A 51 4.89 -9.17 7.79
N GLN A 52 5.16 -10.44 7.46
CA GLN A 52 5.76 -10.82 6.17
C GLN A 52 4.84 -10.48 5.00
N TYR A 53 3.53 -10.74 5.12
CA TYR A 53 2.56 -10.33 4.09
C TYR A 53 2.51 -8.81 3.93
N LEU A 54 2.45 -8.06 5.03
CA LEU A 54 2.49 -6.59 5.00
C LEU A 54 3.75 -6.07 4.29
N THR A 55 4.90 -6.67 4.60
CA THR A 55 6.19 -6.31 3.98
C THR A 55 6.19 -6.53 2.48
N ARG A 56 5.61 -7.65 2.01
CA ARG A 56 5.45 -7.93 0.57
C ARG A 56 4.52 -6.92 -0.11
N VAL A 57 3.39 -6.58 0.54
CA VAL A 57 2.46 -5.56 0.02
C VAL A 57 3.14 -4.20 -0.09
N GLN A 58 3.87 -3.77 0.95
CA GLN A 58 4.64 -2.52 0.89
C GLN A 58 5.72 -2.56 -0.20
N GLY A 59 6.38 -3.71 -0.40
CA GLY A 59 7.31 -3.94 -1.51
C GLY A 59 6.69 -3.68 -2.89
N SER A 60 5.50 -4.21 -3.14
CA SER A 60 4.77 -3.99 -4.40
C SER A 60 4.39 -2.51 -4.63
N LEU A 61 4.29 -1.72 -3.56
CA LEU A 61 3.96 -0.30 -3.62
C LEU A 61 5.19 0.61 -3.75
N THR A 62 6.42 0.07 -3.65
CA THR A 62 7.67 0.86 -3.79
C THR A 62 7.79 1.55 -5.15
N THR A 63 7.15 1.03 -6.21
CA THR A 63 7.05 1.68 -7.51
C THR A 63 6.42 3.08 -7.41
N PHE A 64 5.58 3.35 -6.42
CA PHE A 64 4.97 4.66 -6.21
C PHE A 64 5.86 5.63 -5.43
N ASN A 65 7.05 5.23 -4.98
CA ASN A 65 7.94 6.07 -4.15
C ASN A 65 8.38 7.35 -4.84
N PHE A 66 8.50 7.36 -6.18
CA PHE A 66 8.85 8.57 -6.94
C PHE A 66 7.80 9.69 -6.83
N LEU A 67 6.59 9.37 -6.37
CA LEU A 67 5.52 10.34 -6.13
C LEU A 67 5.69 11.11 -4.82
N PHE A 68 6.59 10.67 -3.94
CA PHE A 68 6.77 11.27 -2.62
C PHE A 68 8.05 12.10 -2.55
N ARG A 69 7.90 13.35 -2.09
CA ARG A 69 9.02 14.26 -1.83
C ARG A 69 9.89 13.80 -0.67
N GLU A 70 9.26 13.38 0.43
CA GLU A 70 9.96 13.00 1.66
C GLU A 70 10.15 11.49 1.76
N ARG A 71 11.35 11.03 2.10
CA ARG A 71 11.63 9.59 2.26
C ARG A 71 10.82 8.92 3.37
N ARG A 72 10.42 9.66 4.41
CA ARG A 72 9.56 9.13 5.50
C ARG A 72 8.18 8.66 5.02
N ASP A 73 7.78 9.14 3.85
CA ASP A 73 6.48 8.83 3.24
C ASP A 73 6.55 7.67 2.26
N TRP A 74 7.76 7.16 1.98
CA TRP A 74 7.99 6.05 1.06
C TRP A 74 7.46 4.73 1.63
N PHE A 75 7.00 3.87 0.73
CA PHE A 75 6.76 2.46 1.01
C PHE A 75 8.11 1.74 1.14
N THR A 76 8.22 0.86 2.13
CA THR A 76 9.43 0.08 2.42
C THR A 76 9.14 -1.41 2.25
N GLY A 77 9.79 -2.06 1.29
CA GLY A 77 9.69 -3.51 1.10
C GLY A 77 10.89 -4.26 1.68
N GLN A 78 10.81 -5.59 1.65
CA GLN A 78 12.01 -6.41 1.76
C GLN A 78 12.88 -6.14 0.52
N SER A 79 14.08 -5.62 0.74
CA SER A 79 15.13 -5.66 -0.27
C SER A 79 15.38 -7.13 -0.60
N SER A 80 15.17 -7.52 -1.86
CA SER A 80 15.66 -8.80 -2.37
C SER A 80 17.20 -8.75 -2.36
N GLY A 81 17.80 -9.12 -1.24
CA GLY A 81 19.22 -9.44 -1.13
C GLY A 81 19.43 -10.92 -1.38
#